data_AF-A0A5C7AFY8-F1
#
_entry.id   AF-A0A5C7AFY8-F1
#
_cell.length_a   1.000
_cell.length_b   1.000
_cell.length_c   1.000
_cell.angle_alpha   90.00
_cell.angle_beta   90.00
_cell.angle_gamma   90.00
#
_symmetry.space_group_name_H-M   'P 1'
#
loop_
_entity.id
_entity.type
_entity.pdbx_description
1 polymer ?
#
loop_
_entity_poly.entity_id
_entity_poly.type
_entity_poly.pdbx_seq_one_letter_code
_entity_poly.pdbx_strand_id
1 'polypeptide(L)'
;MKYKPTPINIICGLLIIASIYGVIFPGPMGFGFLGLFYLLPIAVFGLLLDYLGQKTIKRYPRLFIIEIGVIAVMFFGFVWQERTKTYIIPDQRDFEFVVTIYDVQESEELPVNLFTWTYEKEIPENGILLTSKGINSDLPKTEMFTKAGLSLQDRNDTIDLCFGRASTSKIEFDGKNYDYQAWKIDKGGTIGYSSNDIKELEEELKKYLKRIKPSS
;
A
#
# COMPACT_ATOMS: atom_id res chain seq x y z
N MET A 1 9.22 -17.36 40.53
CA MET A 1 10.07 -17.68 39.37
C MET A 1 10.97 -16.49 39.11
N LYS A 2 12.26 -16.67 38.80
CA LYS A 2 13.11 -15.55 38.37
C LYS A 2 12.61 -15.08 37.00
N TYR A 3 12.21 -13.82 36.91
CA TYR A 3 11.80 -13.20 35.66
C TYR A 3 12.96 -13.25 34.66
N LYS A 4 12.69 -13.62 33.41
CA LYS A 4 13.71 -13.73 32.36
C LYS A 4 13.39 -12.75 31.24
N PRO A 5 14.40 -12.14 30.60
CA PRO A 5 14.17 -11.31 29.43
C PRO A 5 13.65 -12.19 28.29
N THR A 6 12.52 -11.80 27.71
CA THR A 6 11.88 -12.46 26.56
C THR A 6 11.87 -11.50 25.37
N PRO A 7 11.68 -11.99 24.13
CA PRO A 7 11.59 -11.16 22.94
C PRO A 7 10.59 -10.00 23.08
N ILE A 8 9.37 -10.26 23.56
CA ILE A 8 8.36 -9.20 23.74
C ILE A 8 8.82 -8.19 24.79
N ASN A 9 9.36 -8.64 25.92
CA ASN A 9 9.89 -7.73 26.95
C ASN A 9 11.00 -6.82 26.41
N ILE A 10 11.95 -7.38 25.64
CA ILE A 10 13.03 -6.59 25.02
C ILE A 10 12.45 -5.53 24.09
N ILE A 11 11.51 -5.91 23.21
CA ILE A 11 10.84 -4.97 22.30
C ILE A 11 10.10 -3.88 23.08
N CYS A 12 9.33 -4.24 24.11
CA CYS A 12 8.61 -3.27 24.93
C CYS A 12 9.55 -2.32 25.69
N GLY A 13 10.66 -2.82 26.22
CA GLY A 13 11.69 -1.99 26.85
C GLY A 13 12.26 -0.96 25.86
N LEU A 14 12.60 -1.39 24.64
CA LEU A 14 13.05 -0.48 23.57
C LEU A 14 11.98 0.54 23.17
N LEU A 15 10.70 0.14 23.10
CA LEU A 15 9.59 1.04 22.80
C LEU A 15 9.40 2.10 23.89
N ILE A 16 9.54 1.73 25.17
CA ILE A 16 9.47 2.69 26.28
C ILE A 16 10.63 3.71 26.17
N ILE A 17 11.85 3.22 25.92
CA ILE A 17 13.03 4.08 25.72
C ILE A 17 12.80 5.04 24.54
N ALA A 18 12.31 4.53 23.39
CA ALA A 18 12.02 5.33 22.22
C ALA A 18 10.93 6.39 22.49
N SER A 19 9.90 6.03 23.26
CA SER A 19 8.81 6.93 23.66
C SER A 19 9.34 8.10 24.51
N ILE A 20 10.15 7.78 25.53
CA ILE A 20 10.75 8.80 26.41
C ILE A 20 11.73 9.67 25.61
N TYR A 21 12.56 9.07 24.77
CA TYR A 21 13.49 9.78 23.91
C TYR A 21 12.78 10.77 22.99
N GLY A 22 11.67 10.36 22.36
CA GLY A 22 10.86 11.22 21.51
C GLY A 22 10.29 12.44 22.25
N VAL A 23 9.93 12.30 23.53
CA VAL A 23 9.46 13.44 24.34
C VAL A 23 10.58 14.39 24.71
N ILE A 24 11.78 13.88 25.01
CA ILE A 24 12.95 14.70 25.37
C ILE A 24 13.49 15.45 24.15
N PHE A 25 13.46 14.81 22.98
CA PHE A 25 13.90 15.38 21.71
C PHE A 25 12.73 15.42 20.71
N PRO A 26 11.74 16.30 20.93
CA PRO A 26 10.59 16.38 20.05
C PRO A 26 11.04 16.93 18.69
N GLY A 27 10.94 16.08 17.66
CA GLY A 27 11.24 16.47 16.29
C GLY A 27 10.36 17.63 15.78
N PRO A 28 10.63 18.15 14.58
CA PRO A 28 10.11 19.44 14.07
C PRO A 28 8.58 19.56 13.93
N MET A 29 7.81 18.51 14.22
CA MET A 29 6.34 18.50 14.19
C MET A 29 5.71 17.93 15.46
N GLY A 30 6.46 17.77 16.55
CA GLY A 30 5.92 17.23 17.81
C GLY A 30 5.58 15.73 17.77
N PHE A 31 5.98 15.00 16.72
CA PHE A 31 5.80 13.55 16.62
C PHE A 31 6.38 12.77 17.81
N GLY A 32 7.40 13.32 18.47
CA GLY A 32 7.95 12.77 19.69
C GLY A 32 6.94 12.66 20.84
N PHE A 33 6.03 13.63 20.98
CA PHE A 33 4.92 13.56 21.94
C PHE A 33 3.84 12.57 21.54
N LEU A 34 3.54 12.46 20.23
CA LEU A 34 2.62 11.43 19.73
C LEU A 34 3.15 10.02 20.02
N GLY A 35 4.47 9.82 19.89
CA GLY A 35 5.14 8.58 20.26
C GLY A 35 4.81 8.14 21.68
N LEU A 36 4.80 9.06 22.65
CA LEU A 36 4.41 8.74 24.03
C LEU A 36 2.97 8.22 24.14
N PHE A 37 2.01 8.88 23.49
CA PHE A 37 0.59 8.51 23.60
C PHE A 37 0.26 7.20 22.89
N TYR A 38 0.97 6.85 21.82
CA TYR A 38 0.71 5.62 21.07
C TYR A 38 1.62 4.45 21.49
N LEU A 39 2.93 4.67 21.60
CA LEU A 39 3.89 3.58 21.85
C LEU A 39 3.92 3.17 23.33
N LEU A 40 3.76 4.10 24.27
CA LEU A 40 3.84 3.77 25.70
C LEU A 40 2.70 2.83 26.15
N PRO A 41 1.42 3.08 25.83
CA PRO A 41 0.34 2.15 26.20
C PRO A 41 0.53 0.76 25.57
N ILE A 42 0.97 0.71 24.30
CA ILE A 42 1.27 -0.55 23.60
C ILE A 42 2.38 -1.31 24.33
N ALA A 43 3.46 -0.62 24.72
CA ALA A 43 4.58 -1.25 25.42
C ALA A 43 4.18 -1.75 26.81
N VAL A 44 3.41 -0.97 27.58
CA VAL A 44 2.89 -1.39 28.89
C VAL A 44 1.98 -2.61 28.76
N PHE A 45 1.09 -2.61 27.76
CA PHE A 45 0.23 -3.76 27.48
C PHE A 45 1.02 -5.00 27.07
N GLY A 46 2.06 -4.84 26.24
CA GLY A 46 2.96 -5.92 25.85
C GLY A 46 3.71 -6.53 27.05
N LEU A 47 4.20 -5.69 27.97
CA LEU A 47 4.82 -6.16 29.22
C LEU A 47 3.83 -6.94 30.11
N LEU A 48 2.56 -6.51 30.15
CA LEU A 48 1.52 -7.23 30.88
C LEU A 48 1.29 -8.63 30.27
N LEU A 49 1.21 -8.72 28.93
CA LEU A 49 1.08 -10.00 28.23
C LEU A 49 2.29 -10.90 28.46
N ASP A 50 3.51 -10.37 28.40
CA ASP A 50 4.73 -11.12 28.71
C ASP A 50 4.72 -11.64 30.15
N TYR A 51 4.36 -10.81 31.12
CA TYR A 51 4.25 -11.22 32.52
C TYR A 51 3.24 -12.37 32.71
N LEU A 52 2.07 -12.28 32.08
CA LEU A 52 1.06 -13.35 32.08
C LEU A 52 1.57 -14.62 31.38
N GLY A 53 2.30 -14.46 30.27
CA GLY A 53 2.95 -15.53 29.53
C GLY A 53 3.97 -16.28 30.40
N GLN A 54 4.88 -15.57 31.06
CA GLN A 54 5.87 -16.15 31.98
C GLN A 54 5.24 -16.83 33.20
N LYS A 55 4.10 -16.31 33.69
CA LYS A 55 3.36 -16.92 34.79
C LYS A 55 2.66 -18.22 34.38
N THR A 56 2.12 -18.26 33.16
CA THR A 56 1.32 -19.39 32.65
C THR A 56 2.20 -20.49 32.05
N ILE A 57 3.24 -20.12 31.30
CA ILE A 57 4.12 -21.04 30.58
C ILE A 57 5.42 -21.25 31.38
N LYS A 58 5.47 -22.35 32.15
CA LYS A 58 6.60 -22.66 33.05
C LYS A 58 7.93 -22.94 32.33
N ARG A 59 7.89 -23.32 31.04
CA ARG A 59 9.10 -23.64 30.24
C ARG A 59 9.50 -22.43 29.39
N TYR A 60 10.60 -21.78 29.78
CA TYR A 60 11.14 -20.61 29.09
C TYR A 60 11.39 -20.81 27.57
N PRO A 61 12.00 -21.91 27.08
CA PRO A 61 12.20 -22.09 25.64
C PRO A 61 10.89 -22.17 24.85
N ARG A 62 9.83 -22.71 25.48
CA ARG A 62 8.50 -22.79 24.86
C ARG A 62 7.88 -21.40 24.73
N LEU A 63 7.98 -20.58 25.78
CA LEU A 63 7.53 -19.19 25.73
C LEU A 63 8.29 -18.40 24.66
N PHE A 64 9.61 -18.54 24.62
CA PHE A 64 10.46 -17.86 23.64
C PHE A 64 10.04 -18.16 22.19
N ILE A 65 9.81 -19.43 21.85
CA ILE A 65 9.36 -19.83 20.50
C ILE A 65 7.99 -19.25 20.17
N ILE A 66 7.06 -19.26 21.14
CA ILE A 66 5.71 -18.70 20.95
C ILE A 66 5.81 -17.20 20.65
N GLU A 67 6.59 -16.45 21.43
CA GLU A 67 6.74 -15.00 21.24
C GLU A 67 7.41 -14.66 19.91
N ILE A 68 8.48 -15.37 19.53
CA ILE A 68 9.09 -15.21 18.21
C ILE A 68 8.08 -15.50 17.10
N GLY A 69 7.25 -16.55 17.25
CA GLY A 69 6.18 -16.84 16.31
C GLY A 69 5.17 -15.70 16.17
N VAL A 70 4.74 -15.12 17.29
CA VAL A 70 3.82 -13.96 17.28
C VAL A 70 4.46 -12.75 16.61
N ILE A 71 5.71 -12.43 16.94
CA ILE A 71 6.46 -11.32 16.31
C ILE A 71 6.62 -11.57 14.80
N ALA A 72 6.96 -12.79 14.39
CA ALA A 72 7.10 -13.16 13.00
C ALA A 72 5.77 -13.01 12.23
N VAL A 73 4.64 -13.42 12.81
CA VAL A 73 3.32 -13.25 12.20
C VAL A 73 2.95 -11.77 12.05
N MET A 74 3.19 -10.95 13.07
CA MET A 74 2.94 -9.50 12.98
C MET A 74 3.82 -8.85 11.91
N PHE A 75 5.12 -9.18 11.90
CA PHE A 75 6.06 -8.67 10.92
C PHE A 75 5.69 -9.10 9.49
N PHE A 76 5.34 -10.37 9.31
CA PHE A 76 4.87 -10.89 8.02
C PHE A 76 3.60 -10.17 7.57
N GLY A 77 2.62 -9.99 8.46
CA GLY A 77 1.38 -9.25 8.15
C GLY A 77 1.65 -7.81 7.73
N PHE A 78 2.59 -7.13 8.39
CA PHE A 78 3.04 -5.80 8.02
C PHE A 78 3.67 -5.79 6.61
N VAL A 79 4.69 -6.63 6.36
CA VAL A 79 5.35 -6.73 5.04
C VAL A 79 4.34 -7.11 3.94
N TRP A 80 3.37 -7.96 4.24
CA TRP A 80 2.33 -8.37 3.31
C TRP A 80 1.40 -7.21 2.89
N GLN A 81 1.17 -6.23 3.77
CA GLN A 81 0.41 -5.01 3.46
C GLN A 81 1.23 -3.95 2.73
N GLU A 82 2.56 -4.02 2.84
CA GLU A 82 3.53 -3.09 2.24
C GLU A 82 3.94 -3.47 0.81
N ARG A 83 3.39 -4.56 0.26
CA ARG A 83 3.64 -4.99 -1.13
C ARG A 83 3.23 -3.90 -2.12
N THR A 84 4.12 -3.61 -3.06
CA THR A 84 4.01 -2.42 -3.90
C THR A 84 4.09 -2.78 -5.38
N LYS A 85 3.18 -2.20 -6.17
CA LYS A 85 3.24 -2.16 -7.62
C LYS A 85 3.81 -0.82 -8.08
N THR A 86 4.63 -0.86 -9.13
CA THR A 86 5.26 0.32 -9.71
C THR A 86 4.75 0.53 -11.13
N TYR A 87 4.17 1.69 -11.40
CA TYR A 87 3.72 2.09 -12.72
C TYR A 87 4.69 3.10 -13.33
N ILE A 88 5.17 2.80 -14.53
CA ILE A 88 6.04 3.72 -15.29
C ILE A 88 5.17 4.47 -16.30
N ILE A 89 4.99 5.77 -16.11
CA ILE A 89 4.15 6.61 -16.97
C ILE A 89 5.00 7.34 -18.03
N PRO A 90 4.44 7.61 -19.23
CA PRO A 90 5.08 8.47 -20.22
C PRO A 90 5.39 9.87 -19.67
N ASP A 91 6.54 10.44 -20.03
CA ASP A 91 6.93 11.81 -19.63
C ASP A 91 6.00 12.86 -20.25
N GLN A 92 5.59 12.65 -21.50
CA GLN A 92 4.54 13.40 -22.18
C GLN A 92 3.28 12.53 -22.23
N ARG A 93 2.17 13.04 -21.71
CA ARG A 93 0.90 12.33 -21.64
C ARG A 93 -0.26 13.25 -21.96
N ASP A 94 -1.26 12.70 -22.62
CA ASP A 94 -2.52 13.37 -22.95
C ASP A 94 -3.67 12.91 -22.04
N PHE A 95 -3.37 12.04 -21.07
CA PHE A 95 -4.33 11.53 -20.10
C PHE A 95 -4.07 12.10 -18.70
N GLU A 96 -5.15 12.27 -17.95
CA GLU A 96 -5.12 12.70 -16.56
C GLU A 96 -5.29 11.54 -15.58
N PHE A 97 -5.82 10.40 -16.05
CA PHE A 97 -6.07 9.22 -15.25
C PHE A 97 -5.27 8.03 -15.75
N VAL A 98 -4.63 7.31 -14.83
CA VAL A 98 -4.13 5.96 -15.06
C VAL A 98 -5.18 4.99 -14.57
N VAL A 99 -5.68 4.15 -15.46
CA VAL A 99 -6.73 3.18 -15.15
C VAL A 99 -6.21 1.77 -15.35
N THR A 100 -6.50 0.90 -14.40
CA THR A 100 -6.35 -0.55 -14.57
C THR A 100 -7.74 -1.18 -14.58
N ILE A 101 -8.08 -1.88 -15.67
CA ILE A 101 -9.30 -2.68 -15.79
C ILE A 101 -8.93 -4.15 -15.56
N TYR A 102 -9.64 -4.79 -14.65
CA TYR A 102 -9.39 -6.15 -14.20
C TYR A 102 -10.35 -7.14 -14.87
N ASP A 103 -10.00 -8.44 -14.79
CA ASP A 103 -10.79 -9.56 -15.32
C ASP A 103 -11.11 -9.46 -16.82
N VAL A 104 -10.23 -8.82 -17.60
CA VAL A 104 -10.36 -8.71 -19.05
C VAL A 104 -9.77 -9.96 -19.71
N GLN A 105 -10.63 -10.78 -20.31
CA GLN A 105 -10.24 -11.99 -21.03
C GLN A 105 -9.24 -11.66 -22.15
N GLU A 106 -8.27 -12.56 -22.39
CA GLU A 106 -7.20 -12.43 -23.39
C GLU A 106 -6.19 -11.29 -23.18
N SER A 107 -6.27 -10.58 -22.05
CA SER A 107 -5.25 -9.59 -21.66
C SER A 107 -4.12 -10.20 -20.82
N GLU A 108 -2.97 -9.52 -20.83
CA GLU A 108 -1.75 -9.98 -20.13
C GLU A 108 -1.97 -10.05 -18.61
N GLU A 109 -1.37 -11.06 -17.97
CA GLU A 109 -1.34 -11.12 -16.51
C GLU A 109 -0.36 -10.09 -15.94
N LEU A 110 -0.66 -9.56 -14.75
CA LEU A 110 0.28 -8.71 -14.03
C LEU A 110 1.56 -9.50 -13.66
N PRO A 111 2.77 -8.98 -13.93
CA PRO A 111 4.03 -9.72 -13.77
C PRO A 111 4.52 -9.73 -12.32
N VAL A 112 3.70 -10.24 -11.39
CA VAL A 112 4.03 -10.29 -9.96
C VAL A 112 5.23 -11.21 -9.72
N ASN A 113 6.33 -10.64 -9.22
CA ASN A 113 7.49 -11.43 -8.82
C ASN A 113 7.16 -12.21 -7.54
N LEU A 114 7.28 -13.54 -7.59
CA LEU A 114 6.93 -14.42 -6.46
C LEU A 114 7.87 -14.31 -5.26
N PHE A 115 9.08 -13.75 -5.43
CA PHE A 115 10.07 -13.60 -4.37
C PHE A 115 10.00 -12.23 -3.70
N THR A 116 9.86 -11.16 -4.49
CA THR A 116 9.79 -9.79 -3.96
C THR A 116 8.36 -9.34 -3.68
N TRP A 117 7.36 -10.02 -4.26
CA TRP A 117 5.95 -9.64 -4.26
C TRP A 117 5.71 -8.20 -4.72
N THR A 118 6.51 -7.78 -5.67
CA THR A 118 6.42 -6.50 -6.37
C THR A 118 6.32 -6.75 -7.87
N TYR A 119 5.86 -5.75 -8.60
CA TYR A 119 6.00 -5.73 -10.05
C TYR A 119 6.13 -4.32 -10.57
N GLU A 120 6.73 -4.20 -11.74
CA GLU A 120 6.82 -2.96 -12.50
C GLU A 120 6.07 -3.14 -13.82
N LYS A 121 5.31 -2.13 -14.24
CA LYS A 121 4.59 -2.15 -15.52
C LYS A 121 4.60 -0.76 -16.15
N GLU A 122 4.98 -0.71 -17.42
CA GLU A 122 4.80 0.50 -18.23
C GLU A 122 3.31 0.73 -18.54
N ILE A 123 2.85 1.94 -18.29
CA ILE A 123 1.48 2.36 -18.60
C ILE A 123 1.41 2.73 -20.09
N PRO A 124 0.45 2.18 -20.84
CA PRO A 124 0.26 2.53 -22.24
C PRO A 124 -0.02 4.03 -22.44
N GLU A 125 0.22 4.54 -23.64
CA GLU A 125 0.08 5.98 -23.96
C GLU A 125 -1.34 6.53 -23.77
N ASN A 126 -2.36 5.67 -23.79
CA ASN A 126 -3.74 6.05 -23.52
C ASN A 126 -4.12 6.01 -22.02
N GLY A 127 -3.17 5.68 -21.13
CA GLY A 127 -3.40 5.60 -19.69
C GLY A 127 -4.19 4.38 -19.21
N ILE A 128 -4.62 3.47 -20.09
CA ILE A 128 -5.48 2.33 -19.75
C ILE A 128 -4.70 1.02 -19.85
N LEU A 129 -4.49 0.39 -18.70
CA LEU A 129 -3.92 -0.96 -18.57
C LEU A 129 -5.05 -1.98 -18.44
N LEU A 130 -5.00 -3.05 -19.23
CA LEU A 130 -5.91 -4.19 -19.12
C LEU A 130 -5.18 -5.37 -18.49
N THR A 131 -5.85 -6.10 -17.61
CA THR A 131 -5.30 -7.36 -17.10
C THR A 131 -6.37 -8.42 -16.88
N SER A 132 -5.95 -9.69 -17.04
CA SER A 132 -6.75 -10.87 -16.78
C SER A 132 -6.77 -11.25 -15.30
N LYS A 133 -5.95 -10.61 -14.46
CA LYS A 133 -6.03 -10.76 -13.00
C LYS A 133 -7.26 -10.04 -12.45
N GLY A 134 -7.88 -10.63 -11.44
CA GLY A 134 -8.90 -9.96 -10.65
C GLY A 134 -8.31 -8.93 -9.69
N ILE A 135 -9.09 -7.91 -9.35
CA ILE A 135 -8.66 -6.76 -8.53
C ILE A 135 -8.05 -7.16 -7.17
N ASN A 136 -8.55 -8.24 -6.55
CA ASN A 136 -8.07 -8.72 -5.25
C ASN A 136 -6.70 -9.41 -5.32
N SER A 137 -6.24 -9.75 -6.52
CA SER A 137 -4.91 -10.33 -6.74
C SER A 137 -3.84 -9.26 -6.96
N ASP A 138 -4.23 -8.00 -7.10
CA ASP A 138 -3.33 -6.89 -7.31
C ASP A 138 -2.66 -6.43 -6.00
N LEU A 139 -1.57 -5.67 -6.11
CA LEU A 139 -0.79 -5.22 -4.98
C LEU A 139 -1.42 -3.98 -4.32
N PRO A 140 -1.40 -3.89 -2.98
CA PRO A 140 -2.16 -2.89 -2.22
C PRO A 140 -1.63 -1.45 -2.40
N LYS A 141 -0.30 -1.30 -2.48
CA LYS A 141 0.36 0.00 -2.63
C LYS A 141 0.78 0.25 -4.07
N THR A 142 0.75 1.50 -4.48
CA THR A 142 1.09 1.92 -5.84
C THR A 142 2.10 3.03 -5.79
N GLU A 143 3.18 2.83 -6.51
CA GLU A 143 4.15 3.85 -6.85
C GLU A 143 4.04 4.14 -8.35
N MET A 144 4.37 5.36 -8.71
CA MET A 144 4.34 5.88 -10.06
C MET A 144 5.62 6.68 -10.31
N PHE A 145 6.30 6.36 -11.41
CA PHE A 145 7.49 7.05 -11.88
C PHE A 145 7.29 7.47 -13.32
N THR A 146 7.89 8.57 -13.74
CA THR A 146 7.97 8.87 -15.18
C THR A 146 9.03 7.98 -15.85
N LYS A 147 9.04 7.90 -17.19
CA LYS A 147 10.09 7.18 -17.94
C LYS A 147 11.50 7.74 -17.67
N ALA A 148 11.61 9.03 -17.36
CA ALA A 148 12.85 9.64 -16.89
C ALA A 148 13.29 9.23 -15.46
N GLY A 149 12.51 8.41 -14.76
CA GLY A 149 12.80 7.89 -13.41
C GLY A 149 12.39 8.83 -12.28
N LEU A 150 11.55 9.83 -12.55
CA LEU A 150 11.14 10.82 -11.55
C LEU A 150 9.97 10.29 -10.73
N SER A 151 10.07 10.36 -9.40
CA SER A 151 9.04 9.88 -8.48
C SER A 151 7.87 10.85 -8.42
N LEU A 152 6.64 10.32 -8.45
CA LEU A 152 5.42 11.11 -8.19
C LEU A 152 4.99 11.04 -6.72
N GLN A 153 5.74 10.33 -5.87
CA GLN A 153 5.50 10.24 -4.42
C GLN A 153 6.28 11.31 -3.67
N ASP A 154 7.49 11.65 -4.15
CA ASP A 154 8.36 12.62 -3.51
C ASP A 154 8.01 14.04 -3.94
N ARG A 155 7.61 14.87 -2.98
CA ARG A 155 7.31 16.30 -3.20
C ARG A 155 8.57 17.18 -3.27
N ASN A 156 9.74 16.61 -3.00
CA ASN A 156 11.01 17.33 -3.11
C ASN A 156 11.53 17.38 -4.55
N ASP A 157 11.05 16.48 -5.42
CA ASP A 157 11.42 16.47 -6.82
C ASP A 157 10.78 17.65 -7.56
N THR A 158 11.55 18.27 -8.47
CA THR A 158 11.25 19.53 -9.17
C THR A 158 9.99 19.53 -10.06
N ILE A 159 9.29 18.40 -10.13
CA ILE A 159 8.06 18.29 -10.88
C ILE A 159 6.91 18.41 -9.90
N ASP A 160 6.11 19.44 -10.09
CA ASP A 160 4.86 19.70 -9.38
C ASP A 160 3.77 18.68 -9.78
N LEU A 161 4.11 17.38 -9.85
CA LEU A 161 3.21 16.28 -10.18
C LEU A 161 2.97 15.44 -8.95
N CYS A 162 1.71 15.11 -8.71
CA CYS A 162 1.29 14.17 -7.69
C CYS A 162 0.24 13.23 -8.25
N PHE A 163 0.01 12.12 -7.55
CA PHE A 163 -1.05 11.18 -7.92
C PHE A 163 -1.80 10.69 -6.69
N GLY A 164 -3.05 10.31 -6.90
CA GLY A 164 -3.88 9.72 -5.85
C GLY A 164 -4.94 8.80 -6.42
N ARG A 165 -5.41 7.88 -5.58
CA ARG A 165 -6.49 6.97 -5.94
C ARG A 165 -7.78 7.78 -6.06
N ALA A 166 -8.32 7.84 -7.28
CA ALA A 166 -9.52 8.61 -7.56
C ALA A 166 -10.79 7.75 -7.41
N SER A 167 -10.75 6.52 -7.91
CA SER A 167 -11.90 5.60 -7.84
C SER A 167 -11.46 4.14 -7.79
N THR A 168 -12.28 3.33 -7.14
CA THR A 168 -12.25 1.86 -7.23
C THR A 168 -13.70 1.41 -7.33
N SER A 169 -14.12 0.98 -8.51
CA SER A 169 -15.53 0.75 -8.82
C SER A 169 -15.68 -0.35 -9.88
N LYS A 170 -16.93 -0.62 -10.25
CA LYS A 170 -17.30 -1.54 -11.32
C LYS A 170 -17.89 -0.77 -12.48
N ILE A 171 -17.54 -1.20 -13.68
CA ILE A 171 -18.15 -0.73 -14.90
C ILE A 171 -18.89 -1.86 -15.60
N GLU A 172 -20.18 -1.64 -15.87
CA GLU A 172 -20.98 -2.57 -16.65
C GLU A 172 -20.80 -2.28 -18.14
N PHE A 173 -20.40 -3.31 -18.88
CA PHE A 173 -20.27 -3.25 -20.33
C PHE A 173 -20.68 -4.60 -20.95
N ASP A 174 -21.65 -4.56 -21.87
CA ASP A 174 -22.14 -5.74 -22.60
C ASP A 174 -22.60 -6.89 -21.69
N GLY A 175 -23.33 -6.54 -20.62
CA GLY A 175 -23.85 -7.49 -19.62
C GLY A 175 -22.78 -8.11 -18.72
N LYS A 176 -21.51 -7.68 -18.83
CA LYS A 176 -20.41 -8.06 -17.94
C LYS A 176 -20.00 -6.88 -17.07
N ASN A 177 -19.62 -7.18 -15.82
CA ASN A 177 -19.08 -6.18 -14.90
C ASN A 177 -17.56 -6.34 -14.84
N TYR A 178 -16.83 -5.25 -15.06
CA TYR A 178 -15.39 -5.19 -14.91
C TYR A 178 -15.03 -4.32 -13.71
N ASP A 179 -14.20 -4.84 -12.81
CA ASP A 179 -13.60 -4.02 -11.76
C ASP A 179 -12.56 -3.09 -12.38
N TYR A 180 -12.47 -1.85 -11.90
CA TYR A 180 -11.42 -0.92 -12.30
C TYR A 180 -10.86 -0.13 -11.11
N GLN A 181 -9.59 0.25 -11.22
CA GLN A 181 -8.94 1.21 -10.32
C GLN A 181 -8.45 2.38 -11.15
N ALA A 182 -8.82 3.59 -10.75
CA ALA A 182 -8.40 4.83 -11.39
C ALA A 182 -7.52 5.67 -10.44
N TRP A 183 -6.42 6.16 -10.97
CA TRP A 183 -5.48 7.05 -10.30
C TRP A 183 -5.44 8.37 -11.06
N LYS A 184 -5.80 9.47 -10.38
CA LYS A 184 -5.65 10.81 -10.94
C LYS A 184 -4.20 11.22 -10.80
N ILE A 185 -3.63 11.76 -11.87
CA ILE A 185 -2.33 12.45 -11.84
C ILE A 185 -2.61 13.93 -12.06
N ASP A 186 -2.16 14.77 -11.13
CA ASP A 186 -2.44 16.21 -11.14
C ASP A 186 -1.15 17.02 -11.03
N LYS A 187 -1.24 18.30 -11.43
CA LYS A 187 -0.20 19.30 -11.24
C LYS A 187 -0.56 20.20 -10.04
N GLY A 188 0.40 20.64 -9.21
CA GLY A 188 0.11 21.60 -8.14
C GLY A 188 0.06 21.03 -6.72
N GLY A 189 0.59 19.83 -6.49
CA GLY A 189 0.70 19.23 -5.15
C GLY A 189 -0.64 18.85 -4.48
N THR A 190 -1.78 19.02 -5.16
CA THR A 190 -3.11 18.68 -4.66
C THR A 190 -3.85 17.86 -5.71
N ILE A 191 -4.50 16.77 -5.29
CA ILE A 191 -5.28 15.92 -6.20
C ILE A 191 -6.73 16.40 -6.17
N GLY A 192 -7.18 17.03 -7.26
CA GLY A 192 -8.57 17.46 -7.44
C GLY A 192 -9.28 16.64 -8.51
N TYR A 193 -10.48 16.15 -8.21
CA TYR A 193 -11.39 15.63 -9.22
C TYR A 193 -12.85 15.73 -8.73
N SER A 194 -13.77 15.84 -9.68
CA SER A 194 -15.21 15.90 -9.43
C SER A 194 -15.89 14.56 -9.73
N SER A 195 -17.12 14.39 -9.26
CA SER A 195 -17.94 13.24 -9.64
C SER A 195 -18.30 13.23 -11.13
N ASN A 196 -18.24 14.38 -11.82
CA ASN A 196 -18.46 14.44 -13.27
C ASN A 196 -17.24 13.89 -14.01
N ASP A 197 -16.03 14.20 -13.55
CA ASP A 197 -14.78 13.70 -14.14
C ASP A 197 -14.75 12.15 -14.10
N ILE A 198 -15.22 11.55 -13.00
CA ILE A 198 -15.33 10.09 -12.88
C ILE A 198 -16.38 9.52 -13.85
N LYS A 199 -17.51 10.21 -14.04
CA LYS A 199 -18.52 9.76 -15.02
C LYS A 199 -18.00 9.86 -16.46
N GLU A 200 -17.28 10.93 -16.78
CA GLU A 200 -16.65 11.10 -18.09
C GLU A 200 -15.61 10.01 -18.34
N LEU A 201 -14.79 9.70 -17.32
CA LEU A 201 -13.85 8.59 -17.34
C LEU A 201 -14.58 7.26 -17.60
N GLU A 202 -15.65 6.95 -16.87
CA GLU A 202 -16.41 5.71 -17.08
C GLU A 202 -16.98 5.62 -18.52
N GLU A 203 -17.50 6.71 -19.06
CA GLU A 203 -17.97 6.73 -20.45
C GLU A 203 -16.82 6.54 -21.46
N GLU A 204 -15.63 7.07 -21.18
CA GLU A 204 -14.42 6.81 -21.97
C GLU A 204 -14.00 5.33 -21.90
N LEU A 205 -14.01 4.73 -20.72
CA LEU A 205 -13.69 3.31 -20.52
C LEU A 205 -14.67 2.41 -21.30
N LYS A 206 -15.97 2.70 -21.29
CA LYS A 206 -16.96 1.96 -22.11
C LYS A 206 -16.66 2.08 -23.61
N LYS A 207 -16.31 3.28 -24.08
CA LYS A 207 -15.93 3.50 -25.49
C LYS A 207 -14.66 2.72 -25.84
N TYR A 208 -13.69 2.69 -24.93
CA TYR A 208 -12.45 1.94 -25.11
C TYR A 208 -12.71 0.43 -25.19
N LEU A 209 -13.46 -0.12 -24.23
CA LEU A 209 -13.87 -1.54 -24.22
C LEU A 209 -14.61 -1.95 -25.50
N LYS A 210 -15.45 -1.06 -26.05
CA LYS A 210 -16.13 -1.28 -27.33
C LYS A 210 -15.17 -1.35 -28.52
N ARG A 211 -14.07 -0.60 -28.51
CA ARG A 211 -13.09 -0.57 -29.61
C ARG A 211 -12.19 -1.81 -29.62
N ILE A 212 -11.83 -2.32 -28.45
CA ILE A 212 -10.93 -3.46 -28.32
C ILE A 212 -11.63 -4.80 -28.49
N LYS A 213 -12.96 -4.85 -28.34
CA LYS A 213 -13.71 -6.08 -28.59
C LYS A 213 -13.66 -6.38 -30.10
N PRO A 214 -13.16 -7.56 -30.53
CA PRO A 214 -13.25 -7.93 -31.93
C PRO A 214 -14.72 -7.97 -32.32
N SER A 215 -15.07 -7.28 -33.41
CA SER A 215 -16.37 -7.37 -34.07
C SER A 215 -16.66 -8.86 -34.28
N SER A 216 -17.58 -9.40 -33.48
CA SER A 216 -18.00 -10.80 -33.58
C SER A 216 -18.70 -11.07 -34.90
#